data_AF-A0AA91ZQY6-F1
#
_entry.id   AF-A0AA91ZQY6-F1
#
_cell.length_a   1.000
_cell.length_b   1.000
_cell.length_c   1.000
_cell.angle_alpha   90.00
_cell.angle_beta   90.00
_cell.angle_gamma   90.00
#
_symmetry.space_group_name_H-M   'P 1'
#
loop_
_entity.id
_entity.type
_entity.pdbx_description
1 polymer ?
#
loop_
_entity_poly.entity_id
_entity_poly.type
_entity_poly.pdbx_seq_one_letter_code
_entity_poly.pdbx_strand_id
1 'polypeptide(L)'
;FVALSITNPLKKLVVPSRKNSDGDLTQTIEIHSNDEIGQLAKGFNEMTHSLRTLIGRINTSAGHVASASEELTASVRQASEATEQITMAM
;
A
#
# COMPACT_ATOMS: atom_id res chain seq x y z
N PHE A 1 -27.99 -27.89 -11.48
CA PHE A 1 -26.58 -28.25 -11.23
C PHE A 1 -25.63 -27.17 -11.76
N VAL A 2 -25.67 -26.80 -13.06
CA VAL A 2 -24.81 -25.78 -13.69
C VAL A 2 -24.90 -24.37 -13.05
N ALA A 3 -26.09 -23.92 -12.66
CA ALA A 3 -26.23 -22.61 -12.02
C ALA A 3 -25.42 -22.52 -10.70
N LEU A 4 -25.36 -23.60 -9.92
CA LEU A 4 -24.64 -23.62 -8.64
C LEU A 4 -23.12 -23.65 -8.82
N SER A 5 -22.62 -24.28 -9.90
CA SER A 5 -21.18 -24.31 -10.20
C SER A 5 -20.62 -22.95 -10.62
N ILE A 6 -21.46 -22.04 -11.10
CA ILE A 6 -21.08 -20.66 -11.45
C ILE A 6 -21.36 -19.71 -10.27
N THR A 7 -22.54 -19.80 -9.67
CA THR A 7 -22.99 -18.83 -8.66
C THR A 7 -22.16 -18.90 -7.37
N ASN A 8 -21.75 -20.09 -6.94
CA ASN A 8 -21.00 -20.25 -5.69
C ASN A 8 -19.59 -19.63 -5.77
N PRO A 9 -18.77 -19.88 -6.81
CA PRO A 9 -17.50 -19.18 -7.01
C PRO A 9 -17.65 -17.67 -7.13
N LEU A 10 -18.64 -17.17 -7.87
CA LEU A 10 -18.87 -15.72 -7.99
C LEU A 10 -19.19 -15.07 -6.64
N LYS A 11 -20.00 -15.71 -5.79
CA LYS A 11 -20.25 -15.21 -4.42
C LYS A 11 -18.98 -15.15 -3.57
N LYS A 12 -18.05 -16.09 -3.77
CA LYS A 12 -16.73 -16.09 -3.09
C LYS A 12 -15.83 -14.94 -3.55
N LEU A 13 -16.02 -14.40 -4.75
CA LEU A 13 -15.32 -13.21 -5.25
C LEU A 13 -15.88 -11.90 -4.66
N VAL A 14 -17.19 -11.83 -4.40
CA VAL A 14 -17.85 -10.58 -3.98
C VAL A 14 -17.36 -10.09 -2.61
N VAL A 15 -17.19 -11.00 -1.64
CA VAL A 15 -16.83 -10.61 -0.26
C VAL A 15 -15.41 -10.02 -0.19
N PRO A 16 -14.37 -10.68 -0.73
CA PRO A 16 -13.02 -10.10 -0.81
C PRO A 16 -12.98 -8.82 -1.65
N SER A 17 -13.79 -8.72 -2.70
CA SER A 17 -13.88 -7.52 -3.54
C SER A 17 -14.40 -6.29 -2.76
N ARG A 18 -15.45 -6.46 -1.94
CA ARG A 18 -15.92 -5.40 -1.04
C ARG A 18 -14.85 -4.97 -0.05
N LYS A 19 -14.20 -5.93 0.61
CA LYS A 19 -13.12 -5.64 1.56
C LYS A 19 -11.95 -4.90 0.91
N ASN A 20 -11.56 -5.29 -0.29
CA ASN A 20 -10.52 -4.60 -1.07
C ASN A 20 -10.92 -3.14 -1.35
N SER A 21 -12.19 -2.91 -1.74
CA SER A 21 -12.74 -1.56 -1.94
C SER A 21 -12.79 -0.73 -0.67
N ASP A 22 -12.94 -1.36 0.50
CA ASP A 22 -12.88 -0.71 1.81
C ASP A 22 -11.43 -0.48 2.31
N GLY A 23 -10.43 -0.86 1.51
CA GLY A 23 -9.01 -0.71 1.81
C GLY A 23 -8.37 -1.91 2.53
N ASP A 24 -9.13 -2.95 2.84
CA ASP A 24 -8.59 -4.21 3.36
C ASP A 24 -8.04 -5.08 2.22
N LEU A 25 -6.77 -4.86 1.90
CA LEU A 25 -6.02 -5.63 0.91
C LEU A 25 -5.41 -6.92 1.48
N THR A 26 -5.83 -7.40 2.66
CA THR A 26 -5.29 -8.63 3.26
C THR A 26 -5.94 -9.91 2.73
N GLN A 27 -7.09 -9.76 2.06
CA GLN A 27 -7.88 -10.89 1.59
C GLN A 27 -7.28 -11.50 0.32
N THR A 28 -7.31 -12.83 0.24
CA THR A 28 -6.93 -13.59 -0.95
C THR A 28 -8.13 -14.41 -1.41
N ILE A 29 -8.37 -14.43 -2.73
CA ILE A 29 -9.44 -15.22 -3.34
C ILE A 29 -8.90 -16.60 -3.70
N GLU A 30 -9.40 -17.63 -3.01
CA GLU A 30 -9.06 -19.03 -3.29
C GLU A 30 -10.20 -19.71 -4.05
N ILE A 31 -10.10 -19.69 -5.38
CA ILE A 31 -11.02 -20.40 -6.28
C ILE A 31 -10.19 -21.38 -7.12
N HIS A 32 -10.43 -22.68 -6.90
CA HIS A 32 -9.83 -23.76 -7.66
C HIS A 32 -10.75 -24.11 -8.83
N SER A 33 -10.58 -23.39 -9.94
CA SER A 33 -11.29 -23.63 -11.19
C SER A 33 -10.35 -23.41 -12.37
N ASN A 34 -10.52 -24.19 -13.44
CA ASN A 34 -9.72 -24.08 -14.67
C ASN A 34 -10.42 -23.24 -15.76
N ASP A 35 -11.53 -22.59 -15.42
CA ASP A 35 -12.33 -21.76 -16.32
C ASP A 35 -12.03 -20.26 -16.13
N GLU A 36 -12.81 -19.41 -16.79
CA GLU A 36 -12.73 -17.95 -16.72
C GLU A 36 -12.90 -17.42 -15.29
N ILE A 37 -13.60 -18.14 -14.41
CA ILE A 37 -13.78 -17.73 -13.02
C ILE A 37 -12.47 -17.90 -12.25
N GLY A 38 -11.73 -18.99 -12.49
CA GLY A 38 -10.39 -19.19 -11.94
C GLY A 38 -9.41 -18.12 -12.42
N GLN A 39 -9.45 -17.78 -13.71
CA GLN A 39 -8.63 -16.70 -14.28
C GLN A 39 -8.98 -15.33 -13.67
N LEU A 40 -10.27 -15.04 -13.48
CA LEU A 40 -10.72 -13.80 -12.83
C LEU A 40 -10.24 -13.70 -11.38
N ALA A 41 -10.32 -14.80 -10.62
CA ALA A 41 -9.81 -14.86 -9.25
C ALA A 41 -8.30 -14.58 -9.19
N LYS A 42 -7.53 -15.16 -10.11
CA LYS A 42 -6.09 -14.91 -10.21
C LYS A 42 -5.79 -13.45 -10.53
N GLY A 43 -6.44 -12.87 -11.54
CA GLY A 43 -6.25 -11.47 -11.90
C GLY A 43 -6.63 -10.50 -10.76
N PHE A 44 -7.69 -10.82 -10.01
CA PHE A 44 -8.06 -10.04 -8.82
C PHE A 44 -6.99 -10.08 -7.72
N ASN A 45 -6.40 -11.26 -7.47
CA ASN A 45 -5.30 -11.40 -6.51
C ASN A 45 -4.05 -10.63 -6.97
N GLU A 46 -3.72 -10.67 -8.26
CA GLU A 46 -2.60 -9.90 -8.84
C GLU A 46 -2.82 -8.38 -8.71
N MET A 47 -4.04 -7.91 -8.94
CA MET A 47 -4.43 -6.51 -8.71
C MET A 47 -4.26 -6.13 -7.23
N THR A 48 -4.77 -6.95 -6.32
CA THR A 48 -4.66 -6.74 -4.87
C THR A 48 -3.19 -6.69 -4.43
N HIS A 49 -2.37 -7.60 -4.93
CA HIS A 49 -0.93 -7.62 -4.67
C HIS A 49 -0.25 -6.34 -5.17
N SER A 50 -0.56 -5.91 -6.39
CA SER A 50 -0.01 -4.69 -6.98
C SER A 50 -0.36 -3.44 -6.16
N LEU A 51 -1.61 -3.35 -5.67
CA LEU A 51 -2.06 -2.27 -4.78
C LEU A 51 -1.29 -2.27 -3.45
N ARG A 52 -1.11 -3.45 -2.82
CA ARG A 52 -0.30 -3.56 -1.59
C ARG A 52 1.13 -3.09 -1.79
N THR A 53 1.75 -3.50 -2.90
CA THR A 53 3.12 -3.12 -3.25
C THR A 53 3.22 -1.61 -3.47
N LEU A 54 2.25 -1.00 -4.15
CA LEU A 54 2.20 0.45 -4.35
C LEU A 54 2.10 1.19 -3.00
N ILE A 55 1.21 0.76 -2.11
CA ILE A 55 1.08 1.36 -0.77
C ILE A 55 2.37 1.21 0.03
N GLY A 56 3.03 0.05 -0.05
CA GLY A 56 4.34 -0.16 0.59
C GLY A 56 5.39 0.83 0.10
N ARG A 57 5.46 1.07 -1.21
CA ARG A 57 6.38 2.07 -1.79
C ARG A 57 6.07 3.48 -1.31
N ILE A 58 4.79 3.86 -1.24
CA ILE A 58 4.36 5.16 -0.72
C ILE A 58 4.82 5.32 0.74
N ASN A 59 4.64 4.30 1.57
CA ASN A 59 5.06 4.33 2.97
C ASN A 59 6.59 4.50 3.12
N THR A 60 7.38 3.79 2.30
CA THR A 60 8.84 3.97 2.26
C THR A 60 9.22 5.40 1.85
N SER A 61 8.59 5.95 0.81
CA SER A 61 8.85 7.33 0.37
C SER A 61 8.48 8.36 1.43
N ALA A 62 7.36 8.17 2.14
CA ALA A 62 6.97 9.03 3.26
C ALA A 62 8.00 8.97 4.40
N GLY A 63 8.54 7.78 4.68
CA GLY A 63 9.64 7.61 5.64
C GLY A 63 10.90 8.39 5.25
N HIS A 64 11.32 8.33 3.98
CA HIS A 64 12.46 9.11 3.49
C HIS A 64 12.24 10.63 3.63
N VAL A 65 11.03 11.10 3.33
CA VAL A 65 10.68 12.53 3.48
C VAL A 65 10.71 12.95 4.95
N ALA A 66 10.21 12.12 5.87
CA ALA A 66 10.29 12.39 7.29
C ALA A 66 11.74 12.50 7.78
N SER A 67 12.60 11.53 7.43
CA SER A 67 14.02 11.56 7.79
C SER A 67 14.76 12.78 7.20
N ALA A 68 14.49 13.13 5.94
CA ALA A 68 15.07 14.32 5.33
C ALA A 68 14.63 15.62 6.03
N SER A 69 13.39 15.65 6.54
CA SER A 69 12.87 16.81 7.31
C SER A 69 13.55 16.93 8.68
N GLU A 70 13.83 15.81 9.35
CA GLU A 70 14.61 15.77 10.59
C GLU A 70 16.05 16.27 10.37
N GLU A 71 16.71 15.80 9.31
CA GLU A 71 18.06 16.23 8.95
C GLU A 71 18.12 17.73 8.60
N LEU A 72 17.12 18.23 7.85
CA LEU A 72 17.00 19.65 7.55
C LEU A 72 16.81 20.47 8.83
N THR A 73 15.97 20.03 9.74
CA THR A 73 15.73 20.71 11.03
C THR A 73 17.01 20.77 11.86
N ALA A 74 17.77 19.67 11.91
CA ALA A 74 19.07 19.63 12.59
C ALA A 74 20.07 20.60 11.94
N SER A 75 20.12 20.64 10.60
CA SER A 75 20.99 21.54 9.85
C SER A 75 20.65 23.02 10.09
N VAL A 76 19.36 23.35 10.11
CA VAL A 76 18.87 24.71 10.42
C VAL A 76 19.27 25.12 11.84
N ARG A 77 19.10 24.23 12.83
CA ARG A 77 19.51 24.51 14.22
C ARG A 77 21.02 24.79 14.30
N GLN A 78 21.83 23.97 13.64
CA GLN A 78 23.29 24.16 13.62
C GLN A 78 23.68 25.49 12.93
N ALA A 79 22.99 25.87 11.85
CA ALA A 79 23.23 27.14 11.16
C ALA A 79 22.86 28.34 12.05
N SER A 80 21.74 28.26 12.80
CA SER A 80 21.36 29.28 13.78
C SER A 80 22.40 29.42 14.89
N GLU A 81 22.84 28.30 15.48
CA GLU A 81 23.89 28.30 16.51
C GLU A 81 25.19 28.92 16.00
N ALA A 82 25.63 28.58 14.79
CA ALA A 82 26.81 29.18 14.17
C ALA A 82 26.65 30.70 13.95
N THR A 83 25.46 31.15 13.54
CA THR A 83 25.16 32.57 13.33
C THR A 83 25.18 33.36 14.65
N GLU A 84 24.65 32.78 15.72
CA GLU A 84 24.72 33.35 17.07
C GLU A 84 26.18 33.48 17.53
N GLN A 85 27.00 32.45 17.33
CA GLN A 85 28.42 32.50 17.67
C GLN A 85 29.19 33.58 16.90
N ILE A 86 28.93 33.75 15.59
CA ILE A 86 29.53 34.83 14.80
C ILE A 86 29.14 36.20 15.37
N THR A 87 27.87 36.36 15.74
CA THR A 87 27.36 37.63 16.32
C THR A 87 27.98 37.92 17.68
N MET A 88 28.22 36.89 18.52
CA MET A 88 28.90 37.05 19.81
C MET A 88 30.40 37.34 19.69
N ALA A 89 31.03 36.99 18.56
CA ALA A 89 32.45 37.19 18.32
C ALA A 89 32.78 38.56 17.69
N MET A 90 31.78 39.25 17.13
CA MET A 90 31.90 40.63 16.63
C MET A 90 31.64 41.65 17.73
#